data_AF-A0A961PA59-F1
#
_entry.id   AF-A0A961PA59-F1
#
_cell.length_a   1.000
_cell.length_b   1.000
_cell.length_c   1.000
_cell.angle_alpha   90.00
_cell.angle_beta   90.00
_cell.angle_gamma   90.00
#
_symmetry.space_group_name_H-M   'P 1'
#
loop_
_entity.id
_entity.type
_entity.pdbx_description
1 polymer ?
#
loop_
_entity_poly.entity_id
_entity_poly.type
_entity_poly.pdbx_seq_one_letter_code
_entity_poly.pdbx_strand_id
1 'polypeptide(L)' 'AEFQGRGYGAAAIAHCRAQARAWGLPRVATSVVQADDSNIGFYERLGFTRTGTLVDDEIALSRDA' A
#
# COMPACT_ATOMS: atom_id res chain seq x y z
N ALA A 1 3.38 18.34 -1.99
CA ALA A 1 4.37 17.61 -1.16
C ALA A 1 4.44 18.08 0.31
N GLU A 2 3.83 19.21 0.70
CA GLU A 2 3.99 19.86 2.01
C GLU A 2 3.74 18.98 3.26
N PHE A 3 2.91 17.95 3.14
CA PHE A 3 2.57 17.02 4.23
C PHE A 3 3.25 15.64 4.12
N GLN A 4 4.10 15.43 3.12
CA GLN A 4 4.90 14.21 3.02
C GLN A 4 5.92 14.12 4.15
N GLY A 5 6.37 12.90 4.47
CA GLY A 5 7.35 12.67 5.54
C GLY A 5 6.80 12.83 6.97
N ARG A 6 5.53 13.19 7.15
CA ARG A 6 4.90 13.39 8.46
C ARG A 6 4.15 12.17 9.03
N GLY A 7 4.22 11.03 8.33
CA GLY A 7 3.60 9.78 8.77
C GLY A 7 2.11 9.61 8.44
N TYR A 8 1.45 10.60 7.83
CA TYR A 8 0.01 10.51 7.53
C TYR A 8 -0.37 9.33 6.63
N GLY A 9 0.44 9.03 5.61
CA GLY A 9 0.20 7.86 4.77
C GLY A 9 0.26 6.56 5.57
N ALA A 10 1.23 6.43 6.48
CA ALA A 10 1.37 5.24 7.32
C ALA A 10 0.17 5.09 8.28
N ALA A 11 -0.29 6.19 8.87
CA ALA A 11 -1.49 6.21 9.71
C ALA A 11 -2.75 5.81 8.92
N ALA A 12 -2.93 6.35 7.71
CA ALA A 12 -4.04 5.98 6.84
C ALA A 12 -4.04 4.48 6.49
N ILE A 13 -2.88 3.92 6.12
CA ILE A 13 -2.74 2.48 5.83
C ILE A 13 -3.03 1.63 7.09
N ALA A 14 -2.59 2.07 8.27
CA ALA A 14 -2.91 1.38 9.52
C ALA A 14 -4.43 1.33 9.78
N HIS A 15 -5.15 2.43 9.51
CA HIS A 15 -6.60 2.46 9.60
C HIS A 15 -7.28 1.53 8.57
N CYS A 16 -6.83 1.55 7.31
CA CYS A 16 -7.34 0.62 6.29
C CYS A 16 -7.17 -0.85 6.70
N ARG A 17 -6.02 -1.19 7.29
CA ARG A 17 -5.73 -2.54 7.80
C ARG A 17 -6.62 -2.93 8.98
N ALA A 18 -6.77 -2.04 9.95
CA ALA A 18 -7.70 -2.25 11.07
C ALA A 18 -9.14 -2.49 10.57
N GLN A 19 -9.57 -1.74 9.56
CA GLN A 19 -10.88 -1.91 8.95
C GLN A 19 -11.01 -3.24 8.20
N ALA A 20 -10.00 -3.64 7.43
CA ALA A 20 -9.99 -4.92 6.74
C ALA A 20 -10.10 -6.09 7.72
N ARG A 21 -9.39 -6.04 8.86
CA ARG A 21 -9.52 -7.02 9.95
C ARG A 21 -10.92 -7.06 10.53
N ALA A 22 -11.51 -5.89 10.80
CA ALA A 22 -12.87 -5.78 11.32
C ALA A 22 -13.92 -6.37 10.37
N TRP A 23 -13.67 -6.32 9.06
CA TRP A 23 -14.50 -6.96 8.03
C TRP A 23 -14.18 -8.44 7.78
N GLY A 24 -13.19 -9.01 8.48
CA GLY A 24 -12.75 -10.39 8.25
C GLY A 24 -12.08 -10.60 6.89
N LEU A 25 -11.58 -9.53 6.26
CA LEU A 25 -10.84 -9.63 5.00
C LEU A 25 -9.40 -10.10 5.28
N PRO A 26 -8.86 -11.04 4.48
CA PRO A 26 -7.54 -11.61 4.77
C PRO A 26 -6.39 -10.67 4.38
N ARG A 27 -6.62 -9.72 3.47
CA ARG A 27 -5.57 -8.88 2.88
C ARG A 27 -6.08 -7.49 2.49
N VAL A 28 -5.14 -6.54 2.44
CA VAL A 28 -5.29 -5.25 1.76
C VAL A 28 -4.40 -5.28 0.51
N ALA A 29 -4.91 -4.74 -0.60
CA ALA A 29 -4.17 -4.62 -1.84
C ALA A 29 -4.27 -3.19 -2.39
N THR A 30 -3.26 -2.81 -3.16
CA THR A 30 -3.19 -1.53 -3.88
C THR A 30 -2.36 -1.72 -5.14
N SER A 31 -2.36 -0.74 -6.03
CA SER A 31 -1.49 -0.68 -7.20
C SER A 31 -0.68 0.60 -7.18
N VAL A 32 0.49 0.58 -7.82
CA VAL A 32 1.36 1.75 -7.96
C VAL A 32 2.01 1.80 -9.33
N VAL A 33 2.03 3.00 -9.93
CA VAL A 33 2.81 3.25 -11.14
C VAL A 33 4.30 2.96 -10.91
N GLN A 34 4.91 2.24 -11.85
CA GLN A 34 6.36 2.05 -11.89
C GLN A 34 7.04 3.25 -12.57
N ALA A 35 7.58 4.16 -11.76
CA ALA A 35 8.31 5.35 -12.20
C ALA A 35 9.47 5.67 -11.24
N ASP A 36 10.41 6.51 -11.66
CA ASP A 36 11.61 6.85 -10.87
C ASP A 36 11.29 7.50 -9.52
N ASP A 37 10.18 8.23 -9.43
CA ASP A 37 9.67 8.89 -8.21
C ASP A 37 8.50 8.14 -7.56
N SER A 38 8.32 6.85 -7.92
CA SER A 38 7.26 6.01 -7.40
C SER A 38 7.31 5.87 -5.87
N ASN A 39 6.14 5.83 -5.25
CA ASN A 39 6.00 5.58 -3.83
C ASN A 39 6.04 4.08 -3.47
N ILE A 40 6.48 3.20 -4.38
CA ILE A 40 6.57 1.75 -4.12
C ILE A 40 7.34 1.41 -2.83
N GLY A 41 8.46 2.09 -2.59
CA GLY A 41 9.25 1.89 -1.38
C GLY A 41 8.53 2.29 -0.09
N PHE A 42 7.53 3.19 -0.16
CA PHE A 42 6.67 3.51 0.98
C PHE A 42 5.79 2.30 1.34
N TYR A 43 5.16 1.64 0.37
CA TYR A 43 4.36 0.44 0.62
C TYR A 43 5.21 -0.75 1.08
N GLU A 44 6.38 -0.95 0.49
CA GLU A 44 7.32 -2.02 0.89
C GLU A 44 7.79 -1.86 2.35
N ARG A 45 8.09 -0.63 2.80
CA ARG A 45 8.39 -0.35 4.22
C ARG A 45 7.19 -0.60 5.13
N LEU A 46 5.97 -0.47 4.62
CA LEU A 46 4.74 -0.84 5.32
C LEU A 46 4.40 -2.32 5.17
N GLY A 47 5.34 -3.16 4.70
CA GLY A 47 5.23 -4.61 4.64
C GLY A 47 4.34 -5.14 3.51
N PHE A 48 3.99 -4.30 2.53
CA PHE A 48 3.39 -4.79 1.30
C PHE A 48 4.45 -5.48 0.44
N THR A 49 4.04 -6.52 -0.25
CA THR A 49 4.88 -7.24 -1.21
C THR A 49 4.29 -7.12 -2.60
N ARG A 50 5.15 -7.02 -3.61
CA ARG A 50 4.75 -7.06 -5.01
C ARG A 50 4.14 -8.43 -5.30
N THR A 51 3.00 -8.47 -5.99
CA THR A 51 2.31 -9.72 -6.32
C THR A 51 2.84 -10.38 -7.59
N GLY A 52 3.63 -9.65 -8.38
CA GLY A 52 4.05 -10.07 -9.73
C GLY A 52 2.99 -9.82 -10.81
N THR A 53 1.86 -9.19 -10.47
CA THR A 53 0.79 -8.85 -11.41
C THR A 53 0.71 -7.34 -11.64
N LEU A 54 0.13 -6.96 -12.78
CA LEU A 54 -0.22 -5.57 -13.08
C LEU A 54 -1.75 -5.38 -13.00
N VAL A 55 -2.17 -4.20 -12.56
CA VAL A 55 -3.56 -3.72 -12.63
C VAL A 55 -3.51 -2.36 -13.30
N ASP A 56 -4.14 -2.20 -14.47
CA ASP A 56 -4.10 -0.96 -15.23
C ASP A 56 -2.67 -0.42 -15.45
N ASP A 57 -1.75 -1.31 -15.85
CA ASP A 57 -0.31 -1.05 -16.04
C ASP A 57 0.47 -0.66 -14.76
N GLU A 58 -0.14 -0.75 -13.59
CA GLU A 58 0.47 -0.49 -12.29
C GLU A 58 0.87 -1.78 -11.57
N ILE A 59 2.00 -1.75 -10.84
CA ILE A 59 2.45 -2.87 -10.00
C ILE A 59 1.44 -3.08 -8.88
N ALA A 60 0.81 -4.25 -8.83
CA ALA A 60 -0.03 -4.62 -7.71
C ALA A 60 0.83 -5.05 -6.50
N LEU A 61 0.43 -4.59 -5.32
CA LEU A 61 1.00 -5.00 -4.04
C LEU A 61 -0.08 -5.48 -3.08
N SER A 62 0.30 -6.34 -2.14
CA SER A 62 -0.59 -6.76 -1.07
C SER A 62 0.12 -7.00 0.24
N ARG A 63 -0.64 -6.91 1.34
CA ARG A 63 -0.25 -7.35 2.67
C ARG A 63 -1.44 -7.97 3.38
N ASP A 64 -1.18 -8.89 4.29
CA ASP A 64 -2.17 -9.35 5.26
C ASP A 64 -2.79 -8.18 6.03
N ALA A 65 -4.10 -8.30 6.28
CA ALA A 65 -4.86 -7.30 7.01
C ALA A 65 -4.27 -7.02 8.40
#